data_AF-A0A6I3MP68-F1
#
_entry.id   AF-A0A6I3MP68-F1
#
_cell.length_a   1.000
_cell.length_b   1.000
_cell.length_c   1.000
_cell.angle_alpha   90.00
_cell.angle_beta   90.00
_cell.angle_gamma   90.00
#
_symmetry.space_group_name_H-M   'P 1'
#
loop_
_entity.id
_entity.type
_entity.pdbx_description
1 polymer ?
#
loop_
_entity_poly.entity_id
_entity_poly.type
_entity_poly.pdbx_seq_one_letter_code
_entity_poly.pdbx_strand_id
1 'polypeptide(L)'
;MKKILIFLLLGLFVCCKSIKTNTYLSTCTLYGKSEVSLRLNLDKSFIYNFRYYDKEIKGKWKVNSDTLILTSDFFNESKDSLSPKIKNSDMNGVDKYLIKGNKLFIINKAGRKKDCYLRSN
;
A
#
# COMPACT_ATOMS: atom_id res chain seq x y z
N MET A 1 16.10 31.66 39.08
CA MET A 1 16.19 31.28 37.66
C MET A 1 16.09 29.75 37.54
N LYS A 2 14.89 29.16 37.59
CA LYS A 2 14.68 27.69 37.66
C LYS A 2 13.35 27.23 37.02
N LYS A 3 12.86 27.94 36.00
CA LYS A 3 11.53 27.65 35.40
C LYS A 3 11.50 27.69 33.86
N ILE A 4 12.60 27.32 33.19
CA ILE A 4 12.69 27.36 31.72
C ILE A 4 12.97 25.96 31.12
N LEU A 5 12.94 24.89 31.92
CA LEU A 5 13.39 23.55 31.49
C LEU A 5 12.29 22.48 31.51
N ILE A 6 11.02 22.86 31.34
CA ILE A 6 9.89 21.91 31.30
C ILE A 6 9.11 21.96 29.97
N PHE A 7 9.38 22.91 29.09
CA PHE A 7 8.67 23.03 27.80
C PHE A 7 9.25 22.20 26.64
N LEU A 8 10.41 21.54 26.83
CA LEU A 8 11.09 20.81 25.76
C LEU A 8 10.74 19.31 25.65
N LEU A 9 9.85 18.79 26.50
CA LEU A 9 9.53 17.34 26.53
C LEU A 9 8.21 16.95 25.84
N LEU A 10 7.39 17.91 25.41
CA LEU A 10 6.08 17.64 24.77
C LEU A 10 6.12 17.55 23.24
N GLY A 11 7.31 17.68 22.62
CA GLY A 11 7.49 17.61 21.16
C GLY A 11 7.59 16.20 20.57
N LEU A 12 7.39 15.15 21.35
CA LEU A 12 7.47 13.75 20.90
C LEU A 12 6.09 13.12 20.66
N PHE A 13 5.10 13.91 20.22
CA PHE A 13 3.98 13.34 19.47
C PHE A 13 4.52 12.90 18.11
N VAL A 14 5.24 11.77 18.12
CA VAL A 14 5.56 10.97 16.95
C VAL A 14 4.23 10.70 16.28
N CYS A 15 3.94 11.47 15.24
CA CYS A 15 2.73 11.35 14.46
C CYS A 15 2.85 10.03 13.70
N CYS A 16 2.49 8.93 14.37
CA CYS A 16 2.42 7.61 13.78
C CYS A 16 1.35 7.69 12.71
N LYS A 17 1.75 7.82 11.44
CA LYS A 17 0.83 7.85 10.31
C LYS A 17 0.10 6.52 10.27
N SER A 18 -1.10 6.50 10.85
CA SER A 18 -1.95 5.33 10.88
C SER A 18 -2.59 5.12 9.51
N ILE A 19 -2.45 3.91 8.97
CA ILE A 19 -3.21 3.46 7.81
C ILE A 19 -4.55 2.89 8.27
N LYS A 20 -5.63 3.23 7.57
CA LYS A 20 -6.95 2.65 7.85
C LYS A 20 -7.03 1.24 7.25
N THR A 21 -7.53 0.30 8.03
CA THR A 21 -7.95 -1.02 7.53
C THR A 21 -9.27 -0.87 6.80
N ASN A 22 -9.19 -0.69 5.48
CA ASN A 22 -10.33 -0.45 4.61
C ASN A 22 -10.00 -0.94 3.18
N THR A 23 -10.97 -0.79 2.28
CA THR A 23 -10.79 -0.96 0.84
C THR A 23 -10.27 0.33 0.21
N TYR A 24 -9.18 0.20 -0.55
CA TYR A 24 -8.57 1.24 -1.35
C TYR A 24 -8.76 0.89 -2.82
N LEU A 25 -9.30 1.83 -3.59
CA LEU A 25 -9.56 1.67 -5.02
C LEU A 25 -8.56 2.47 -5.83
N SER A 26 -8.11 1.92 -6.94
CA SER A 26 -7.31 2.64 -7.92
C SER A 26 -8.07 3.84 -8.47
N THR A 27 -7.35 4.93 -8.65
CA THR A 27 -7.83 6.08 -9.43
C THR A 27 -7.80 5.81 -10.94
N CYS A 28 -7.01 4.84 -11.40
CA CYS A 28 -7.02 4.39 -12.78
C CYS A 28 -8.13 3.36 -12.98
N THR A 29 -8.78 3.46 -14.13
CA THR A 29 -9.93 2.64 -14.48
C THR A 29 -9.62 1.75 -15.67
N LEU A 30 -10.10 0.51 -15.60
CA LEU A 30 -10.15 -0.42 -16.70
C LEU A 30 -11.60 -0.86 -16.92
N TYR A 31 -12.10 -0.75 -18.15
CA TYR A 31 -13.50 -1.04 -18.49
C TYR A 31 -14.52 -0.25 -17.64
N GLY A 32 -14.25 1.04 -17.41
CA GLY A 32 -15.13 1.94 -16.65
C GLY A 32 -15.18 1.70 -15.14
N LYS A 33 -14.35 0.81 -14.59
CA LYS A 33 -14.25 0.51 -13.15
C LYS A 33 -12.80 0.60 -12.67
N SER A 34 -12.59 0.75 -11.36
CA SER A 34 -11.24 0.74 -10.77
C SER A 34 -10.44 -0.48 -11.24
N GLU A 35 -9.22 -0.24 -11.73
CA GLU A 35 -8.33 -1.29 -12.25
C GLU A 35 -7.91 -2.30 -11.17
N VAL A 36 -7.72 -1.82 -9.93
CA VAL A 36 -7.36 -2.66 -8.79
C VAL A 36 -8.08 -2.22 -7.53
N SER A 37 -8.40 -3.18 -6.67
CA SER A 37 -8.92 -2.98 -5.32
C SER A 37 -8.01 -3.68 -4.32
N LEU A 38 -7.57 -2.94 -3.29
CA LEU A 38 -6.80 -3.45 -2.16
C LEU A 38 -7.62 -3.35 -0.90
N ARG A 39 -7.95 -4.47 -0.28
CA ARG A 39 -8.59 -4.51 1.04
C ARG A 39 -7.56 -4.85 2.11
N LEU A 40 -7.42 -4.00 3.12
CA LEU A 40 -6.60 -4.25 4.31
C LEU A 40 -7.49 -4.65 5.49
N ASN A 41 -7.27 -5.84 6.03
CA ASN A 41 -8.02 -6.38 7.16
C ASN A 41 -7.30 -6.12 8.49
N LEU A 42 -8.05 -6.17 9.59
CA LEU A 42 -7.55 -5.95 10.96
C LEU A 42 -6.50 -6.98 11.40
N ASP A 43 -6.63 -8.22 10.94
CA ASP A 43 -5.73 -9.36 11.22
C ASP A 43 -4.39 -9.31 10.45
N LYS A 44 -4.06 -8.14 9.90
CA LYS A 44 -2.89 -7.93 9.03
C LYS A 44 -2.88 -8.75 7.74
N SER A 45 -4.02 -9.28 7.32
CA SER A 45 -4.19 -9.84 5.96
C SER A 45 -4.63 -8.78 4.96
N PHE A 46 -4.29 -8.99 3.69
CA PHE A 46 -4.85 -8.21 2.59
C PHE A 46 -5.48 -9.09 1.52
N ILE A 47 -6.37 -8.48 0.74
CA ILE A 47 -6.93 -9.06 -0.49
C ILE A 47 -6.70 -8.06 -1.63
N TYR A 48 -6.13 -8.55 -2.72
CA TYR A 48 -5.96 -7.83 -3.97
C TYR A 48 -6.88 -8.40 -5.04
N ASN A 49 -7.62 -7.52 -5.69
CA ASN A 49 -8.47 -7.85 -6.82
C ASN A 49 -8.09 -6.97 -8.01
N PHE A 50 -7.52 -7.58 -9.05
CA PHE A 50 -7.18 -6.92 -10.31
C PHE A 50 -8.31 -7.13 -11.30
N ARG A 51 -8.70 -6.10 -12.03
CA ARG A 51 -9.86 -6.15 -12.94
C ARG A 51 -9.68 -7.13 -14.10
N TYR A 52 -8.44 -7.40 -14.49
CA TYR A 52 -8.06 -8.28 -15.59
C TYR A 52 -7.67 -9.70 -15.13
N TYR A 53 -7.84 -10.02 -13.84
CA TYR A 53 -7.42 -11.31 -13.29
C TYR A 53 -8.48 -11.86 -12.31
N ASP A 54 -8.97 -13.06 -12.58
CA ASP A 54 -10.14 -13.61 -11.88
C ASP A 54 -9.82 -14.12 -10.46
N LYS A 55 -8.55 -14.32 -10.12
CA LYS A 55 -8.17 -14.82 -8.79
C LYS A 55 -7.84 -13.66 -7.85
N GLU A 56 -8.36 -13.75 -6.63
CA GLU A 56 -7.93 -12.87 -5.56
C GLU A 56 -6.51 -13.22 -5.11
N ILE A 57 -5.65 -12.23 -4.96
CA ILE A 57 -4.35 -12.40 -4.32
C ILE A 57 -4.49 -12.11 -2.84
N LYS A 58 -4.07 -13.05 -2.00
CA LYS A 58 -4.11 -12.92 -0.54
C LYS A 58 -2.70 -12.87 0.01
N GLY A 59 -2.51 -12.16 1.11
CA GLY A 59 -1.21 -12.07 1.76
C GLY A 59 -1.26 -11.34 3.08
N LYS A 60 -0.10 -10.89 3.55
CA LYS A 60 0.07 -10.13 4.78
C LYS A 60 0.56 -8.71 4.49
N TRP A 61 0.24 -7.79 5.39
CA TRP A 61 0.70 -6.42 5.29
C TRP A 61 1.29 -5.91 6.60
N LYS A 62 2.23 -4.98 6.48
CA LYS A 62 2.79 -4.22 7.59
C LYS A 62 3.06 -2.79 7.17
N VAL A 63 3.17 -1.90 8.15
CA VAL A 63 3.61 -0.52 7.93
C VAL A 63 4.97 -0.34 8.59
N ASN A 64 5.90 0.24 7.85
CA ASN A 64 7.16 0.74 8.39
C ASN A 64 7.23 2.25 8.11
N SER A 65 7.22 3.06 9.16
CA SER A 65 7.11 4.53 9.08
C SER A 65 5.92 4.97 8.23
N ASP A 66 6.15 5.46 7.01
CA ASP A 66 5.10 5.90 6.08
C ASP A 66 4.91 4.95 4.89
N THR A 67 5.49 3.76 4.95
CA THR A 67 5.46 2.78 3.87
C THR A 67 4.64 1.57 4.26
N LEU A 68 3.55 1.33 3.54
CA LEU A 68 2.81 0.07 3.55
C LEU A 68 3.57 -0.94 2.70
N ILE A 69 3.78 -2.14 3.24
CA ILE A 69 4.47 -3.24 2.58
C ILE A 69 3.50 -4.43 2.54
N LEU A 70 3.27 -4.96 1.35
CA LEU A 70 2.45 -6.13 1.08
C LEU A 70 3.35 -7.31 0.71
N THR A 71 3.10 -8.47 1.31
CA THR A 71 3.83 -9.71 1.05
C THR A 71 2.84 -10.84 0.74
N SER A 72 3.06 -11.57 -0.34
CA SER A 72 2.26 -12.73 -0.74
C SER A 72 3.16 -13.71 -1.49
N ASP A 73 2.90 -15.01 -1.33
CA ASP A 73 3.62 -16.05 -2.08
C ASP A 73 3.41 -15.89 -3.59
N PHE A 74 2.24 -15.38 -4.00
CA PHE A 74 1.91 -15.04 -5.39
C PHE A 74 2.86 -14.03 -6.04
N PHE A 75 3.56 -13.21 -5.24
CA PHE A 75 4.51 -12.21 -5.75
C PHE A 75 5.87 -12.81 -6.13
N ASN A 76 6.15 -14.04 -5.67
CA ASN A 76 7.38 -14.77 -5.94
C ASN A 76 7.20 -15.86 -7.00
N GLU A 77 5.96 -16.16 -7.39
CA GLU A 77 5.68 -17.11 -8.48
C GLU A 77 6.35 -16.65 -9.78
N SER A 78 7.22 -17.51 -10.33
CA SER A 78 7.70 -17.37 -11.69
C SER A 78 6.51 -17.53 -12.63
N LYS A 79 6.24 -16.49 -13.42
CA LYS A 79 5.15 -16.51 -14.39
C LYS A 79 5.74 -16.46 -15.79
N ASP A 80 5.17 -17.27 -16.69
CA ASP A 80 5.49 -17.23 -18.11
C ASP A 80 5.31 -15.82 -18.67
N SER A 81 6.08 -15.45 -19.70
CA SER A 81 6.08 -14.08 -20.24
C SER A 81 4.72 -13.58 -20.72
N LEU A 82 3.81 -14.49 -21.04
CA LEU A 82 2.45 -14.21 -21.50
C LEU A 82 1.44 -14.01 -20.36
N SER A 83 1.82 -14.31 -19.12
CA SER A 83 0.95 -14.10 -17.96
C SER A 83 0.87 -12.62 -17.60
N PRO A 84 -0.32 -12.09 -17.30
CA PRO A 84 -0.45 -10.70 -16.89
C PRO A 84 0.34 -10.44 -15.62
N LYS A 85 0.84 -9.21 -15.46
CA LYS A 85 1.51 -8.79 -14.22
C LYS A 85 0.48 -8.75 -13.10
N ILE A 86 0.68 -9.52 -12.04
CA ILE A 86 -0.28 -9.63 -10.91
C ILE A 86 0.28 -9.00 -9.64
N LYS A 87 0.95 -7.88 -9.82
CA LYS A 87 1.47 -6.99 -8.77
C LYS A 87 1.47 -5.57 -9.31
N ASN A 88 1.23 -4.62 -8.43
CA ASN A 88 1.07 -3.23 -8.84
C ASN A 88 2.42 -2.49 -8.92
N SER A 89 3.47 -3.03 -8.29
CA SER A 89 4.84 -2.50 -8.39
C SER A 89 5.77 -3.41 -9.19
N ASP A 90 6.95 -2.92 -9.54
CA ASP A 90 8.06 -3.70 -10.13
C ASP A 90 9.05 -4.26 -9.09
N MET A 91 8.77 -4.08 -7.79
CA MET A 91 9.59 -4.59 -6.68
C MET A 91 9.59 -6.12 -6.63
N ASN A 92 10.70 -6.73 -6.23
CA ASN A 92 10.81 -8.19 -6.17
C ASN A 92 10.12 -8.71 -4.89
N GLY A 93 9.18 -9.65 -5.06
CA GLY A 93 8.52 -10.39 -3.96
C GLY A 93 7.58 -9.59 -3.05
N VAL A 94 7.43 -8.27 -3.29
CA VAL A 94 6.61 -7.37 -2.46
C VAL A 94 5.98 -6.28 -3.31
N ASP A 95 4.88 -5.72 -2.83
CA ASP A 95 4.39 -4.41 -3.26
C ASP A 95 4.58 -3.39 -2.13
N LYS A 96 5.02 -2.18 -2.47
CA LYS A 96 5.24 -1.10 -1.51
C LYS A 96 4.47 0.16 -1.90
N TYR A 97 3.93 0.82 -0.88
CA TYR A 97 3.16 2.05 -1.04
C TYR A 97 3.57 3.10 -0.04
N LEU A 98 3.72 4.33 -0.50
CA LEU A 98 3.83 5.50 0.35
C LEU A 98 2.43 5.93 0.81
N ILE A 99 2.24 6.04 2.13
CA ILE A 99 1.00 6.43 2.79
C ILE A 99 0.94 7.95 2.92
N LYS A 100 -0.10 8.56 2.34
CA LYS A 100 -0.39 10.00 2.49
C LYS A 100 -1.89 10.21 2.70
N GLY A 101 -2.31 10.37 3.95
CA GLY A 101 -3.73 10.47 4.30
C GLY A 101 -4.47 9.19 3.91
N ASN A 102 -5.53 9.30 3.12
CA ASN A 102 -6.29 8.18 2.58
C ASN A 102 -5.74 7.65 1.23
N LYS A 103 -4.55 8.09 0.80
CA LYS A 103 -3.94 7.72 -0.48
C LYS A 103 -2.72 6.82 -0.29
N LEU A 104 -2.58 5.86 -1.20
CA LEU A 104 -1.46 4.93 -1.29
C LEU A 104 -0.79 5.09 -2.67
N PHE A 105 0.43 5.61 -2.67
CA PHE A 105 1.22 5.83 -3.90
C PHE A 105 2.22 4.70 -4.11
N ILE A 106 2.19 4.06 -5.27
CA ILE A 106 3.07 2.93 -5.59
C ILE A 106 4.54 3.37 -5.55
N ILE A 107 5.38 2.56 -4.91
CA ILE A 107 6.84 2.67 -4.92
C ILE A 107 7.39 1.58 -5.84
N ASN A 108 8.03 2.01 -6.92
CA ASN A 108 8.74 1.16 -7.87
C ASN A 108 10.27 1.29 -7.68
N LYS A 109 11.05 0.46 -8.37
CA LYS A 109 12.52 0.51 -8.40
C LYS A 109 13.03 1.87 -8.89
N ALA A 110 12.37 2.45 -9.89
CA ALA A 110 12.66 3.79 -10.41
C ALA A 110 12.18 4.93 -9.48
N GLY A 111 11.57 4.61 -8.34
CA GLY A 111 11.03 5.56 -7.37
C GLY A 111 9.49 5.59 -7.35
N ARG A 112 8.93 6.68 -6.81
CA ARG A 112 7.49 6.81 -6.61
C ARG A 112 6.75 7.17 -7.90
N LYS A 113 5.76 6.37 -8.27
CA LYS A 113 4.78 6.76 -9.31
C LYS A 113 3.66 7.58 -8.66
N LYS A 114 3.37 8.76 -9.21
CA LYS A 114 2.27 9.62 -8.71
C LYS A 114 0.93 9.29 -9.34
N ASP A 115 0.94 8.69 -10.53
CA ASP A 115 -0.26 8.33 -11.29
C ASP A 115 -0.84 6.99 -10.78
N CYS A 116 -2.15 6.79 -10.96
CA CYS A 116 -2.86 5.57 -10.55
C CYS A 116 -2.70 5.20 -9.07
N TYR A 117 -2.71 6.18 -8.15
CA TYR A 117 -2.68 5.90 -6.72
C TYR A 117 -3.99 5.23 -6.25
N LEU A 118 -3.91 4.49 -5.15
CA LEU A 118 -5.10 3.92 -4.50
C LEU A 118 -5.65 4.90 -3.47
N ARG A 119 -6.97 4.97 -3.32
CA ARG A 119 -7.64 5.85 -2.36
C ARG A 119 -8.74 5.09 -1.62
N SER A 120 -8.82 5.26 -0.30
CA SER A 120 -10.02 4.88 0.44
C SER A 120 -11.01 6.04 0.46
N ASN A 121 -12.29 5.75 0.34
CA ASN A 121 -13.33 6.75 0.64
C ASN A 121 -13.36 7.09 2.14
#